data_AF-A0A9E2YV10-F1
#
_entry.id   AF-A0A9E2YV10-F1
#
_cell.length_a   1.000
_cell.length_b   1.000
_cell.length_c   1.000
_cell.angle_alpha   90.00
_cell.angle_beta   90.00
_cell.angle_gamma   90.00
#
_symmetry.space_group_name_H-M   'P 1'
#
loop_
_entity.id
_entity.type
_entity.pdbx_description
1 polymer ?
#
loop_
_entity_poly.entity_id
_entity_poly.type
_entity_poly.pdbx_seq_one_letter_code
_entity_poly.pdbx_strand_id
1 'polypeptide(L)'
;NSSEVRLTFSNQDPRSPLELGVSADERRLGFALHTVGLIPLASEGLPVYRLGSSIDFRSGGNAWFYLGGGWGSLEPDATWTIGSRSTLEFQLDRAPATDLLMDVETHAFISAHRPAFDVSALVNDRHLAEWRITRPDTVRRQFVIPQRMLTSSAVRITFINHDPRSPAEVGDLKDNRKLGLAIHTIRLEEASGRGPGSYDRE
;
A
#
# COMPACT_ATOMS: atom_id res chain seq x y z
N ASN A 1 23.04 -17.22 -19.67
CA ASN A 1 23.64 -16.60 -18.48
C ASN A 1 22.63 -16.60 -17.36
N SER A 2 22.84 -17.40 -16.32
CA SER A 2 22.00 -17.42 -15.12
C SER A 2 22.42 -16.26 -14.22
N SER A 3 21.54 -15.28 -14.00
CA SER A 3 21.70 -14.25 -12.98
C SER A 3 21.10 -14.77 -11.67
N GLU A 4 21.91 -15.48 -10.87
CA GLU A 4 21.53 -15.88 -9.51
C GLU A 4 21.63 -14.66 -8.58
N VAL A 5 20.55 -14.37 -7.84
CA VAL A 5 20.57 -13.39 -6.74
C VAL A 5 20.53 -14.18 -5.43
N ARG A 6 21.57 -14.02 -4.60
CA ARG A 6 21.66 -14.64 -3.28
C ARG A 6 21.49 -13.59 -2.18
N LEU A 7 20.44 -13.75 -1.39
CA LEU A 7 20.19 -12.95 -0.18
C LEU A 7 20.54 -13.80 1.04
N THR A 8 21.46 -13.32 1.87
CA THR A 8 21.86 -13.99 3.12
C THR A 8 21.48 -13.11 4.29
N PHE A 9 20.71 -13.67 5.22
CA PHE A 9 20.40 -13.03 6.49
C PHE A 9 21.25 -13.65 7.60
N SER A 10 21.94 -12.82 8.37
CA SER A 10 22.79 -13.28 9.47
C SER A 10 22.31 -12.66 10.77
N ASN A 11 21.79 -13.52 11.66
CA ASN A 11 21.44 -13.10 13.01
C ASN A 11 22.70 -13.15 13.88
N GLN A 12 23.13 -11.99 14.39
CA GLN A 12 24.37 -11.86 15.15
C GLN A 12 24.24 -12.35 16.60
N ASP A 13 23.04 -12.33 17.17
CA ASP A 13 22.79 -12.78 18.55
C ASP A 13 21.43 -13.50 18.67
N PRO A 14 21.29 -14.72 18.10
CA PRO A 14 20.07 -15.49 18.24
C PRO A 14 19.91 -15.97 19.68
N ARG A 15 18.77 -15.64 20.30
CA ARG A 15 18.40 -16.05 21.66
C ARG A 15 17.15 -16.91 21.64
N SER A 16 17.05 -17.86 22.55
CA SER A 16 15.82 -18.64 22.69
C SER A 16 14.81 -17.95 23.61
N PRO A 17 13.50 -18.19 23.44
CA PRO A 17 12.51 -17.75 24.41
C PRO A 17 12.83 -18.23 25.84
N LEU A 18 13.41 -19.43 26.01
CA LEU A 18 13.87 -19.92 27.31
C LEU A 18 15.00 -19.07 27.90
N GLU A 19 16.03 -18.74 27.12
CA GLU A 19 17.13 -17.87 27.56
C GLU A 19 16.67 -16.45 27.92
N LEU A 20 15.48 -16.06 27.45
CA LEU A 20 14.83 -14.80 27.76
C LEU A 20 13.75 -14.94 28.85
N GLY A 21 13.51 -16.14 29.37
CA GLY A 21 12.51 -16.40 30.42
C GLY A 21 11.05 -16.31 29.95
N VAL A 22 10.80 -16.41 28.65
CA VAL A 22 9.47 -16.21 28.04
C VAL A 22 8.69 -17.52 27.92
N SER A 23 9.35 -18.65 27.65
CA SER A 23 8.71 -19.98 27.58
C SER A 23 9.75 -21.10 27.68
N ALA A 24 9.30 -22.36 27.64
CA ALA A 24 10.18 -23.53 27.59
C ALA A 24 10.79 -23.79 26.19
N ASP A 25 10.53 -22.94 25.19
CA ASP A 25 11.09 -23.12 23.84
C ASP A 25 12.60 -22.81 23.84
N GLU A 26 13.40 -23.84 23.57
CA GLU A 26 14.86 -23.79 23.55
C GLU A 26 15.44 -23.35 22.20
N ARG A 27 14.62 -23.27 21.15
CA ARG A 27 15.10 -22.89 19.81
C ARG A 27 15.58 -21.44 19.85
N ARG A 28 16.82 -21.20 19.42
CA ARG A 28 17.35 -19.85 19.25
C ARG A 28 16.74 -19.21 18.00
N LEU A 29 16.00 -18.13 18.18
CA LEU A 29 15.25 -17.46 17.13
C LEU A 29 15.95 -16.16 16.71
N GLY A 30 15.71 -15.73 15.48
CA GLY A 30 16.04 -14.39 15.00
C GLY A 30 14.79 -13.58 14.76
N PHE A 31 14.68 -13.01 13.56
CA PHE A 31 13.47 -12.33 13.13
C PHE A 31 12.60 -13.26 12.29
N ALA A 32 11.28 -13.09 12.41
CA ALA A 32 10.33 -13.75 11.54
C ALA A 32 10.23 -12.96 10.22
N LEU A 33 10.74 -13.54 9.14
CA LEU A 33 10.66 -12.95 7.81
C LEU A 33 9.28 -13.25 7.21
N HIS A 34 8.48 -12.21 6.97
CA HIS A 34 7.13 -12.36 6.44
C HIS A 34 7.06 -12.15 4.93
N THR A 35 7.82 -11.19 4.39
CA THR A 35 7.84 -10.91 2.94
C THR A 35 9.19 -10.32 2.56
N VAL A 36 9.74 -10.75 1.42
CA VAL A 36 10.89 -10.12 0.76
C VAL A 36 10.50 -9.88 -0.69
N GLY A 37 10.46 -8.62 -1.10
CA GLY A 37 10.26 -8.22 -2.49
C GLY A 37 11.57 -7.80 -3.11
N LEU A 38 11.95 -8.42 -4.23
CA LEU A 38 12.98 -7.89 -5.11
C LEU A 38 12.27 -7.10 -6.21
N ILE A 39 12.25 -5.78 -6.06
CA ILE A 39 11.83 -4.90 -7.14
C ILE A 39 13.06 -4.60 -8.00
N PRO A 40 12.94 -4.67 -9.35
CA PRO A 40 13.99 -4.16 -10.22
C PRO A 40 14.23 -2.70 -9.85
N LEU A 41 15.42 -2.39 -9.35
CA LEU A 41 15.92 -1.04 -9.48
C LEU A 41 16.05 -0.87 -10.99
N ALA A 42 15.10 -0.18 -11.63
CA ALA A 42 15.26 0.18 -13.02
C ALA A 42 16.67 0.79 -13.12
N SER A 43 17.43 0.31 -14.09
CA SER A 43 18.79 0.76 -14.35
C SER A 43 18.73 2.24 -14.71
N GLU A 44 18.73 3.12 -13.68
CA GLU A 44 18.39 4.55 -13.66
C GLU A 44 16.92 4.90 -13.25
N GLY A 45 16.57 4.84 -11.96
CA GLY A 45 15.48 5.66 -11.38
C GLY A 45 14.14 4.98 -11.03
N LEU A 46 13.18 5.78 -10.53
CA LEU A 46 11.80 5.35 -10.25
C LEU A 46 11.02 5.13 -11.55
N PRO A 47 10.02 4.24 -11.58
CA PRO A 47 9.16 4.03 -12.75
C PRO A 47 8.43 5.34 -13.12
N VAL A 48 8.28 5.60 -14.42
CA VAL A 48 7.52 6.77 -14.89
C VAL A 48 6.03 6.45 -14.90
N TYR A 49 5.25 7.29 -14.23
CA TYR A 49 3.80 7.31 -14.27
C TYR A 49 3.33 8.43 -15.20
N ARG A 50 2.46 8.10 -16.15
CA ARG A 50 1.89 9.05 -17.10
C ARG A 50 0.59 9.61 -16.53
N LEU A 51 0.53 10.91 -16.25
CA LEU A 51 -0.70 11.55 -15.76
C LEU A 51 -1.92 11.20 -16.64
N GLY A 52 -2.99 10.74 -16.00
CA GLY A 52 -4.24 10.27 -16.62
C GLY A 52 -4.29 8.78 -16.93
N SER A 53 -3.18 8.04 -16.82
CA SER A 53 -3.19 6.57 -16.97
C SER A 53 -3.69 5.89 -15.70
N SER A 54 -4.21 4.67 -15.82
CA SER A 54 -4.58 3.88 -14.65
C SER A 54 -3.39 3.05 -14.17
N ILE A 55 -3.16 3.04 -12.86
CA ILE A 55 -2.44 1.98 -12.17
C ILE A 55 -3.47 0.91 -11.83
N ASP A 56 -3.30 -0.27 -12.40
CA ASP A 56 -4.19 -1.41 -12.26
C ASP A 56 -3.56 -2.47 -11.35
N PHE A 57 -4.20 -2.71 -10.21
CA PHE A 57 -3.74 -3.58 -9.13
C PHE A 57 -4.27 -5.01 -9.25
N ARG A 58 -4.97 -5.34 -10.34
CA ARG A 58 -5.42 -6.71 -10.62
C ARG A 58 -4.31 -7.54 -11.21
N SER A 59 -4.44 -8.87 -11.13
CA SER A 59 -3.52 -9.79 -11.81
C SER A 59 -3.49 -9.50 -13.31
N GLY A 60 -2.29 -9.32 -13.88
CA GLY A 60 -2.12 -8.90 -15.28
C GLY A 60 -2.11 -7.38 -15.49
N GLY A 61 -2.41 -6.59 -14.44
CA GLY A 61 -2.26 -5.15 -14.42
C GLY A 61 -0.81 -4.68 -14.34
N ASN A 62 -0.63 -3.37 -14.17
CA ASN A 62 0.67 -2.70 -14.17
C ASN A 62 1.12 -2.18 -12.79
N ALA A 63 0.38 -2.44 -11.71
CA ALA A 63 0.73 -1.92 -10.39
C ALA A 63 2.12 -2.35 -9.90
N TRP A 64 2.58 -3.54 -10.30
CA TRP A 64 3.87 -4.11 -9.89
C TRP A 64 5.07 -3.22 -10.21
N PHE A 65 4.99 -2.34 -11.21
CA PHE A 65 6.04 -1.37 -11.50
C PHE A 65 6.21 -0.35 -10.38
N TYR A 66 5.13 -0.02 -9.67
CA TYR A 66 5.02 1.13 -8.77
C TYR A 66 5.00 0.74 -7.29
N LEU A 67 4.90 -0.56 -6.97
CA LEU A 67 4.80 -1.03 -5.59
C LEU A 67 6.12 -0.82 -4.84
N GLY A 68 6.04 -0.17 -3.69
CA GLY A 68 7.06 -0.21 -2.64
C GLY A 68 6.77 -1.33 -1.64
N GLY A 69 6.80 -1.02 -0.34
CA GLY A 69 6.53 -1.98 0.72
C GLY A 69 5.03 -2.13 1.03
N GLY A 70 4.67 -3.23 1.71
CA GLY A 70 3.35 -3.41 2.33
C GLY A 70 2.23 -3.89 1.40
N TRP A 71 2.53 -4.67 0.36
CA TRP A 71 1.53 -5.20 -0.57
C TRP A 71 1.46 -6.72 -0.55
N GLY A 72 0.28 -7.25 -0.81
CA GLY A 72 0.08 -8.66 -1.14
C GLY A 72 0.47 -8.94 -2.60
N SER A 73 0.26 -10.17 -3.03
CA SER A 73 0.29 -10.52 -4.45
C SER A 73 -0.83 -9.80 -5.20
N LEU A 74 -0.62 -9.51 -6.49
CA LEU A 74 -1.69 -9.08 -7.39
C LEU A 74 -2.68 -10.24 -7.54
N GLU A 75 -3.91 -10.07 -7.05
CA GLU A 75 -5.00 -11.04 -7.16
C GLU A 75 -5.93 -10.65 -8.33
N PRO A 76 -6.83 -11.54 -8.81
CA PRO A 76 -7.70 -11.25 -9.94
C PRO A 76 -8.50 -9.95 -9.82
N ASP A 77 -8.98 -9.65 -8.61
CA ASP A 77 -9.87 -8.51 -8.38
C ASP A 77 -9.15 -7.28 -7.83
N ALA A 78 -8.08 -7.43 -7.04
CA ALA A 78 -7.39 -6.32 -6.41
C ALA A 78 -6.00 -6.72 -5.88
N THR A 79 -5.24 -5.76 -5.37
CA THR A 79 -4.10 -6.03 -4.49
C THR A 79 -4.39 -5.50 -3.09
N TRP A 80 -4.22 -6.35 -2.08
CA TRP A 80 -4.34 -5.97 -0.68
C TRP A 80 -3.13 -5.19 -0.17
N THR A 81 -3.37 -4.11 0.55
CA THR A 81 -2.41 -3.53 1.48
C THR A 81 -2.25 -4.47 2.69
N ILE A 82 -1.01 -4.65 3.14
CA ILE A 82 -0.63 -5.61 4.18
C ILE A 82 0.11 -4.89 5.30
N GLY A 83 -0.36 -5.09 6.54
CA GLY A 83 0.19 -4.44 7.71
C GLY A 83 -0.26 -2.97 7.80
N SER A 84 0.47 -2.16 8.58
CA SER A 84 0.06 -0.79 8.90
C SER A 84 0.42 0.23 7.82
N ARG A 85 1.28 -0.11 6.86
CA ARG A 85 1.83 0.84 5.89
C ARG A 85 2.07 0.19 4.54
N SER A 86 1.61 0.84 3.47
CA SER A 86 1.87 0.45 2.09
C SER A 86 2.26 1.65 1.24
N THR A 87 3.25 1.50 0.36
CA THR A 87 3.78 2.62 -0.43
C THR A 87 3.74 2.36 -1.94
N LEU A 88 3.46 3.42 -2.70
CA LEU A 88 3.71 3.49 -4.15
C LEU A 88 4.78 4.53 -4.39
N GLU A 89 5.67 4.26 -5.34
CA GLU A 89 6.79 5.14 -5.67
C GLU A 89 6.97 5.23 -7.19
N PHE A 90 6.94 6.45 -7.72
CA PHE A 90 7.08 6.71 -9.16
C PHE A 90 7.55 8.14 -9.43
N GLN A 91 7.95 8.40 -10.67
CA GLN A 91 8.13 9.75 -11.19
C GLN A 91 6.97 10.13 -12.10
N LEU A 92 6.46 11.34 -12.00
CA LEU A 92 5.53 11.88 -12.99
C LEU A 92 6.25 12.10 -14.33
N ASP A 93 5.56 11.79 -15.42
CA ASP A 93 6.05 12.02 -16.80
C ASP A 93 6.30 13.50 -17.12
N ARG A 94 5.68 14.39 -16.35
CA ARG A 94 5.85 15.85 -16.40
C ARG A 94 5.51 16.48 -15.05
N ALA A 95 6.03 17.68 -14.80
CA ALA A 95 5.59 18.46 -13.64
C ALA A 95 4.11 18.86 -13.82
N PRO A 96 3.27 18.70 -12.78
CA PRO A 96 1.85 19.03 -12.86
C PRO A 96 1.67 20.56 -12.91
N ALA A 97 0.79 21.05 -13.78
CA ALA A 97 0.51 22.49 -13.89
C ALA A 97 -0.48 22.99 -12.82
N THR A 98 -1.26 22.07 -12.24
CA THR A 98 -2.31 22.33 -11.26
C THR A 98 -2.25 21.30 -10.13
N ASP A 99 -3.17 21.40 -9.16
CA ASP A 99 -3.42 20.31 -8.23
C ASP A 99 -3.76 19.02 -8.99
N LEU A 100 -3.44 17.86 -8.41
CA LEU A 100 -3.85 16.58 -9.00
C LEU A 100 -5.11 16.06 -8.31
N LEU A 101 -6.00 15.44 -9.06
CA LEU A 101 -7.06 14.59 -8.53
C LEU A 101 -6.56 13.14 -8.48
N MET A 102 -6.46 12.58 -7.28
CA MET A 102 -6.23 11.15 -7.07
C MET A 102 -7.57 10.45 -6.95
N ASP A 103 -7.83 9.57 -7.89
CA ASP A 103 -8.99 8.70 -7.93
C ASP A 103 -8.59 7.29 -7.56
N VAL A 104 -9.26 6.70 -6.57
CA VAL A 104 -8.97 5.39 -6.01
C VAL A 104 -10.24 4.55 -6.03
N GLU A 105 -10.20 3.40 -6.70
CA GLU A 105 -11.23 2.36 -6.61
C GLU A 105 -10.73 1.27 -5.66
N THR A 106 -11.47 1.04 -4.57
CA THR A 106 -11.02 0.19 -3.47
C THR A 106 -12.17 -0.39 -2.69
N HIS A 107 -11.91 -1.49 -1.97
CA HIS A 107 -12.74 -1.96 -0.88
C HIS A 107 -11.86 -2.27 0.33
N ALA A 108 -12.46 -2.65 1.45
CA ALA A 108 -11.74 -3.06 2.65
C ALA A 108 -12.27 -4.38 3.18
N PHE A 109 -11.44 -5.04 4.00
CA PHE A 109 -11.89 -6.18 4.76
C PHE A 109 -12.81 -5.72 5.91
N ILE A 110 -14.12 -5.87 5.71
CA ILE A 110 -15.18 -5.54 6.67
C ILE A 110 -15.85 -6.84 7.13
N SER A 111 -16.05 -6.98 8.44
CA SER A 111 -16.72 -8.14 9.06
C SER A 111 -17.52 -7.71 10.28
N ALA A 112 -18.31 -8.62 10.86
CA ALA A 112 -19.07 -8.32 12.10
C ALA A 112 -18.15 -7.88 13.26
N HIS A 113 -16.93 -8.41 13.31
CA HIS A 113 -15.92 -8.10 14.32
C HIS A 113 -15.00 -6.93 13.92
N ARG A 114 -15.20 -6.39 12.72
CA ARG A 114 -14.51 -5.22 12.17
C ARG A 114 -15.46 -4.44 11.25
N PRO A 115 -16.43 -3.71 11.82
CA PRO A 115 -17.50 -3.08 11.05
C PRO A 115 -17.06 -1.84 10.27
N ALA A 116 -15.87 -1.33 10.57
CA ALA A 116 -15.29 -0.18 9.89
C ALA A 116 -13.77 -0.34 9.77
N PHE A 117 -13.21 0.30 8.75
CA PHE A 117 -11.78 0.40 8.56
C PHE A 117 -11.39 1.85 8.25
N ASP A 118 -10.47 2.38 9.04
CA ASP A 118 -9.93 3.72 8.90
C ASP A 118 -8.57 3.68 8.20
N VAL A 119 -8.34 4.64 7.31
CA VAL A 119 -7.10 4.74 6.54
C VAL A 119 -6.74 6.20 6.29
N SER A 120 -5.46 6.49 6.37
CA SER A 120 -4.91 7.79 5.95
C SER A 120 -4.08 7.62 4.67
N ALA A 121 -4.19 8.59 3.77
CA ALA A 121 -3.28 8.75 2.63
C ALA A 121 -2.30 9.89 2.91
N LEU A 122 -1.03 9.65 2.58
CA LEU A 122 0.02 10.66 2.57
C LEU A 122 0.62 10.74 1.18
N VAL A 123 1.05 11.94 0.78
CA VAL A 123 1.85 12.17 -0.43
C VAL A 123 3.15 12.84 -0.01
N ASN A 124 4.28 12.24 -0.39
CA ASN A 124 5.62 12.70 0.00
C ASN A 124 5.73 12.94 1.52
N ASP A 125 5.27 11.95 2.29
CA ASP A 125 5.22 11.92 3.77
C ASP A 125 4.41 13.05 4.44
N ARG A 126 3.61 13.79 3.66
CA ARG A 126 2.66 14.78 4.17
C ARG A 126 1.24 14.22 4.13
N HIS A 127 0.49 14.41 5.20
CA HIS A 127 -0.91 14.00 5.28
C HIS A 127 -1.76 14.66 4.19
N LEU A 128 -2.48 13.83 3.43
CA LEU A 128 -3.40 14.25 2.38
C LEU A 128 -4.84 14.18 2.88
N ALA A 129 -5.26 12.99 3.32
CA ALA A 129 -6.64 12.71 3.68
C ALA A 129 -6.73 11.52 4.64
N GLU A 130 -7.85 11.43 5.34
CA GLU A 130 -8.24 10.28 6.14
C GLU A 130 -9.70 9.95 5.80
N TRP A 131 -10.02 8.67 5.66
CA TRP A 131 -11.38 8.23 5.39
C TRP A 131 -11.68 6.87 6.02
N ARG A 132 -12.97 6.59 6.15
CA ARG A 132 -13.51 5.35 6.71
C ARG A 132 -14.29 4.57 5.65
N ILE A 133 -14.14 3.25 5.66
CA ILE A 133 -14.96 2.31 4.88
C ILE A 133 -15.75 1.45 5.87
N THR A 134 -17.07 1.37 5.68
CA THR A 134 -17.99 0.65 6.59
C THR A 134 -18.79 -0.45 5.91
N ARG A 135 -18.61 -0.63 4.60
CA ARG A 135 -19.26 -1.66 3.79
C ARG A 135 -18.22 -2.40 2.97
N PRO A 136 -18.43 -3.70 2.68
CA PRO A 136 -17.49 -4.50 1.91
C PRO A 136 -17.51 -4.18 0.41
N ASP A 137 -18.50 -3.42 -0.06
CA ASP A 137 -18.64 -3.04 -1.47
C ASP A 137 -17.45 -2.21 -1.97
N THR A 138 -17.14 -2.36 -3.26
CA THR A 138 -16.18 -1.48 -3.94
C THR A 138 -16.70 -0.04 -3.94
N VAL A 139 -15.86 0.88 -3.48
CA VAL A 139 -16.12 2.31 -3.47
C VAL A 139 -15.07 3.05 -4.28
N ARG A 140 -15.47 4.21 -4.79
CA ARG A 140 -14.57 5.17 -5.41
C ARG A 140 -14.34 6.33 -4.46
N ARG A 141 -13.09 6.75 -4.31
CA ARG A 141 -12.68 7.89 -3.47
C ARG A 141 -11.79 8.83 -4.27
N GLN A 142 -12.02 10.12 -4.09
CA GLN A 142 -11.32 11.18 -4.80
C GLN A 142 -10.67 12.14 -3.83
N PHE A 143 -9.40 12.42 -4.04
CA PHE A 143 -8.62 13.31 -3.17
C PHE A 143 -7.87 14.32 -4.03
N VAL A 144 -7.99 15.60 -3.70
CA VAL A 144 -7.18 16.65 -4.33
C VAL A 144 -5.82 16.66 -3.67
N ILE A 145 -4.76 16.35 -4.42
CA ILE A 145 -3.36 16.50 -4.04
C ILE A 145 -2.91 17.91 -4.44
N PRO A 146 -2.69 18.81 -3.47
CA PRO A 146 -2.20 20.14 -3.79
C PRO A 146 -0.83 20.11 -4.47
N GLN A 147 -0.65 20.92 -5.51
CA GLN A 147 0.59 21.00 -6.28
C GLN A 147 1.81 21.26 -5.39
N ARG A 148 1.64 22.03 -4.30
CA ARG A 148 2.68 22.30 -3.28
C ARG A 148 3.23 21.06 -2.55
N MET A 149 2.57 19.91 -2.63
CA MET A 149 3.07 18.63 -2.09
C MET A 149 3.97 17.90 -3.10
N LEU A 150 3.98 18.34 -4.37
CA LEU A 150 4.67 17.73 -5.50
C LEU A 150 5.90 18.58 -5.87
N THR A 151 6.82 18.75 -4.92
CA THR A 151 8.01 19.61 -5.07
C THR A 151 9.10 19.01 -5.98
N SER A 152 8.94 17.76 -6.40
CA SER A 152 9.79 17.07 -7.37
C SER A 152 8.91 16.18 -8.26
N SER A 153 9.48 15.66 -9.36
CA SER A 153 8.79 14.66 -10.17
C SER A 153 8.57 13.34 -9.43
N ALA A 154 9.38 13.03 -8.41
CA ALA A 154 9.23 11.85 -7.59
C ALA A 154 8.03 11.99 -6.63
N VAL A 155 7.17 11.00 -6.65
CA VAL A 155 5.95 10.92 -5.85
C VAL A 155 5.96 9.62 -5.06
N ARG A 156 5.78 9.75 -3.75
CA ARG A 156 5.51 8.64 -2.84
C ARG A 156 4.09 8.77 -2.30
N ILE A 157 3.21 7.85 -2.66
CA ILE A 157 1.89 7.73 -2.01
C ILE A 157 2.01 6.68 -0.92
N THR A 158 1.60 7.01 0.30
CA THR A 158 1.59 6.07 1.43
C THR A 158 0.16 5.91 1.95
N PHE A 159 -0.29 4.68 2.06
CA PHE A 159 -1.51 4.32 2.78
C PHE A 159 -1.13 3.86 4.19
N ILE A 160 -1.72 4.48 5.21
CA ILE A 160 -1.60 4.08 6.61
C ILE A 160 -2.88 3.39 7.00
N ASN A 161 -2.80 2.08 7.17
CA ASN A 161 -3.90 1.22 7.56
C ASN A 161 -4.01 1.27 9.10
N HIS A 162 -5.10 1.81 9.63
CA HIS A 162 -5.30 1.86 11.08
C HIS A 162 -5.91 0.55 11.58
N ASP A 163 -5.27 -0.07 12.58
CA ASP A 163 -5.63 -1.38 13.12
C ASP A 163 -5.90 -2.46 12.03
N PRO A 164 -4.90 -2.80 11.19
CA PRO A 164 -5.06 -3.86 10.21
C PRO A 164 -5.19 -5.20 10.94
N ARG A 165 -6.20 -5.98 10.57
CA ARG A 165 -6.47 -7.30 11.15
C ARG A 165 -6.48 -8.36 10.06
N SER A 166 -6.08 -9.56 10.42
CA SER A 166 -6.24 -10.68 9.51
C SER A 166 -7.63 -11.29 9.61
N PRO A 167 -8.14 -11.89 8.52
CA PRO A 167 -9.37 -12.66 8.60
C PRO A 167 -9.31 -13.77 9.67
N ALA A 168 -8.14 -14.37 9.90
CA ALA A 168 -7.92 -15.37 10.96
C ALA A 168 -8.04 -14.81 12.39
N GLU A 169 -7.77 -13.52 12.61
CA GLU A 169 -7.88 -12.90 13.94
C GLU A 169 -9.31 -12.55 14.32
N VAL A 170 -10.18 -12.36 13.32
CA VAL A 170 -11.55 -11.88 13.52
C VAL A 170 -12.60 -12.90 13.12
N GLY A 171 -12.21 -14.17 12.87
CA GLY A 171 -13.08 -15.28 12.54
C GLY A 171 -12.31 -16.57 12.19
N ASP A 172 -13.03 -17.62 11.75
CA ASP A 172 -12.46 -18.95 11.44
C ASP A 172 -11.87 -19.05 10.02
N LEU A 173 -11.13 -18.03 9.59
CA LEU A 173 -10.49 -18.01 8.27
C LEU A 173 -8.99 -18.37 8.38
N LYS A 174 -8.41 -18.94 7.32
CA LYS A 174 -6.99 -19.34 7.28
C LYS A 174 -6.03 -18.22 6.86
N ASP A 175 -6.57 -17.08 6.41
CA ASP A 175 -5.77 -15.97 5.95
C ASP A 175 -5.20 -15.19 7.14
N ASN A 176 -3.89 -15.27 7.30
CA ASN A 176 -3.14 -14.61 8.38
C ASN A 176 -2.62 -13.22 7.99
N ARG A 177 -2.86 -12.77 6.75
CA ARG A 177 -2.41 -11.46 6.30
C ARG A 177 -3.17 -10.37 7.03
N LYS A 178 -2.47 -9.37 7.55
CA LYS A 178 -3.06 -8.18 8.17
C LYS A 178 -3.63 -7.26 7.09
N LEU A 179 -4.89 -7.47 6.69
CA LEU A 179 -5.49 -6.82 5.53
C LEU A 179 -5.95 -5.38 5.85
N GLY A 180 -5.60 -4.45 4.95
CA GLY A 180 -6.12 -3.09 4.93
C GLY A 180 -7.13 -2.87 3.80
N LEU A 181 -6.76 -2.01 2.85
CA LEU A 181 -7.46 -1.76 1.60
C LEU A 181 -7.12 -2.84 0.57
N ALA A 182 -8.11 -3.30 -0.17
CA ALA A 182 -7.91 -3.92 -1.47
C ALA A 182 -8.10 -2.85 -2.54
N ILE A 183 -7.02 -2.51 -3.23
CA ILE A 183 -7.04 -1.48 -4.28
C ILE A 183 -7.23 -2.18 -5.62
N HIS A 184 -8.17 -1.67 -6.41
CA HIS A 184 -8.44 -2.10 -7.78
C HIS A 184 -7.67 -1.23 -8.76
N THR A 185 -7.89 0.08 -8.68
CA THR A 185 -7.24 1.07 -9.55
C THR A 185 -6.88 2.35 -8.80
N ILE A 186 -5.81 2.99 -9.25
CA ILE A 186 -5.47 4.37 -8.90
C ILE A 186 -5.19 5.15 -10.18
N ARG A 187 -5.73 6.37 -10.27
CA ARG A 187 -5.42 7.31 -11.34
C ARG A 187 -5.16 8.68 -10.76
N LEU A 188 -4.08 9.31 -11.22
CA LEU A 188 -3.81 10.73 -10.99
C LEU A 188 -4.02 11.50 -12.28
N GLU A 189 -4.78 12.57 -12.21
CA GLU A 189 -4.95 13.50 -13.33
C GLU A 189 -4.92 14.94 -12.84
N GLU A 190 -4.67 15.89 -13.73
CA GLU A 190 -4.76 17.30 -13.35
C GLU A 190 -6.19 17.65 -12.96
N ALA A 191 -6.36 18.31 -11.82
CA ALA A 191 -7.63 18.82 -11.39
C ALA A 191 -8.07 19.87 -12.41
N SER A 192 -9.16 19.60 -13.13
CA SER A 192 -9.76 20.60 -14.01
C SER A 192 -10.19 21.78 -13.13
N GLY A 193 -9.69 22.99 -13.42
CA GLY A 193 -9.74 24.19 -12.55
C GLY A 193 -11.10 24.59 -11.98
N ARG A 194 -11.62 23.80 -11.04
CA ARG A 194 -12.74 24.11 -10.15
C ARG A 194 -12.19 24.03 -8.74
N GLY A 195 -12.30 25.15 -8.02
CA GLY A 195 -11.73 25.34 -6.70
C GLY A 195 -12.21 24.33 -5.64
N PRO A 196 -11.68 24.43 -4.41
CA PRO A 196 -11.91 23.44 -3.36
C PRO A 196 -13.39 23.43 -2.95
N GLY A 197 -14.11 22.38 -3.36
CA GLY A 197 -15.51 22.17 -3.04
C GLY A 197 -15.82 20.69 -3.01
N SER A 198 -15.75 20.10 -1.80
CA SER A 198 -16.47 18.91 -1.33
C SER A 198 -16.76 17.79 -2.35
N TYR A 199 -15.97 16.72 -2.29
CA TYR A 199 -16.34 15.41 -2.84
C TYR A 199 -16.48 14.39 -1.71
N ASP A 200 -17.50 14.59 -0.87
CA ASP A 200 -18.17 13.46 -0.24
C ASP A 200 -19.40 13.17 -1.10
N ARG A 201 -19.37 12.04 -1.83
CA ARG A 201 -20.60 11.38 -2.26
C ARG A 201 -20.66 10.06 -1.52
N GLU A 202 -21.70 9.96 -0.70
CA GLU A 202 -22.12 8.80 0.10
C GLU A 202 -22.19 7.52 -0.74
#